data_AF-A0A517N5H1-F1
#
_entry.id   AF-A0A517N5H1-F1
#
_cell.length_a   1.000
_cell.length_b   1.000
_cell.length_c   1.000
_cell.angle_alpha   90.00
_cell.angle_beta   90.00
_cell.angle_gamma   90.00
#
_symmetry.space_group_name_H-M   'P 1'
#
loop_
_entity.id
_entity.type
_entity.pdbx_description
1 polymer ?
#
loop_
_entity_poly.entity_id
_entity_poly.type
_entity_poly.pdbx_seq_one_letter_code
_entity_poly.pdbx_strand_id
1 'polypeptide(L)'
;MITDFWSPYDVVVCADKQKCWPHLLRDAAAVSEKHGDHPEWKSFSRRLVGVYRDAKKLQTQRPSICEADYDSAVGRLEQRLAKLGSESWDHADANRLSKRMAKYGSELLTFLWYDDVPSDNNAGERAIRPAVMIRKNSYCNHSDRGALTQSVLMSVLRTLRVRGHQPLDTILGALASYAKTGVMPPLPQKAE
;
A
#
# COMPACT_ATOMS: atom_id res chain seq x y z
N MET A 1 0.19 -6.31 -5.77
CA MET A 1 -0.11 -6.05 -4.35
C MET A 1 0.71 -4.87 -3.86
N ILE A 2 0.10 -3.86 -3.23
CA ILE A 2 0.82 -2.68 -2.72
C ILE A 2 0.97 -2.81 -1.20
N THR A 3 2.19 -2.76 -0.66
CA THR A 3 2.46 -2.92 0.77
C THR A 3 3.48 -1.90 1.27
N ASP A 4 3.63 -1.78 2.58
CA ASP A 4 4.81 -1.14 3.16
C ASP A 4 6.05 -2.08 3.07
N PHE A 5 7.12 -1.70 3.77
CA PHE A 5 8.39 -2.42 3.80
C PHE A 5 8.47 -3.51 4.88
N TRP A 6 7.33 -4.00 5.39
CA TRP A 6 7.31 -5.09 6.37
C TRP A 6 7.67 -6.43 5.70
N SER A 7 8.73 -7.07 6.18
CA SER A 7 9.32 -8.26 5.53
C SER A 7 8.38 -9.48 5.40
N PRO A 8 7.37 -9.72 6.26
CA PRO A 8 6.41 -10.80 6.03
C PRO A 8 5.61 -10.68 4.73
N TYR A 9 5.50 -9.50 4.13
CA TYR A 9 4.88 -9.38 2.80
C TYR A 9 5.75 -9.97 1.68
N ASP A 10 7.04 -10.21 1.94
CA ASP A 10 7.96 -10.76 0.94
C ASP A 10 7.61 -12.22 0.58
N VAL A 11 7.00 -12.98 1.51
CA VAL A 11 6.58 -14.38 1.26
C VAL A 11 5.20 -14.50 0.61
N VAL A 12 4.43 -13.41 0.52
CA VAL A 12 3.10 -13.44 -0.10
C VAL A 12 3.26 -13.59 -1.61
N VAL A 13 2.69 -14.67 -2.16
CA VAL A 13 2.67 -14.92 -3.61
C VAL A 13 1.60 -14.04 -4.25
N CYS A 14 2.01 -13.22 -5.21
CA CYS A 14 1.13 -12.41 -6.04
C CYS A 14 1.81 -12.16 -7.39
N ALA A 15 1.04 -11.77 -8.41
CA ALA A 15 1.56 -11.54 -9.77
C ALA A 15 2.70 -10.51 -9.75
N ASP A 16 2.44 -9.34 -9.15
CA ASP A 16 3.45 -8.30 -8.95
C ASP A 16 3.31 -7.62 -7.59
N LYS A 17 4.42 -7.06 -7.13
CA LYS A 17 4.52 -6.32 -5.87
C LYS A 17 4.84 -4.86 -6.13
N GLN A 18 4.32 -4.02 -5.25
CA GLN A 18 4.73 -2.65 -5.12
C GLN A 18 4.95 -2.26 -3.67
N LYS A 19 6.07 -1.61 -3.38
CA LYS A 19 6.29 -0.94 -2.10
C LYS A 19 5.70 0.48 -2.13
N CYS A 20 5.07 0.87 -1.03
CA CYS A 20 4.33 2.11 -0.88
C CYS A 20 5.29 3.30 -0.75
N TRP A 21 5.26 4.21 -1.73
CA TRP A 21 6.09 5.41 -1.74
C TRP A 21 5.87 6.33 -0.54
N PRO A 22 4.62 6.63 -0.11
CA PRO A 22 4.40 7.43 1.09
C PRO A 22 5.10 6.92 2.36
N HIS A 23 5.24 5.60 2.53
CA HIS A 23 6.01 5.05 3.66
C HIS A 23 7.49 5.37 3.53
N LEU A 24 8.06 5.18 2.34
CA LEU A 24 9.47 5.50 2.07
C LEU A 24 9.77 6.98 2.28
N LEU A 25 8.88 7.85 1.81
CA LEU A 25 9.04 9.30 1.93
C LEU A 25 8.85 9.80 3.37
N ARG A 26 7.95 9.18 4.15
CA ARG A 26 7.84 9.46 5.59
C ARG A 26 9.11 9.06 6.34
N ASP A 27 9.67 7.89 6.05
CA ASP A 27 10.95 7.46 6.62
C ASP A 27 12.07 8.45 6.28
N ALA A 28 12.14 8.93 5.03
CA ALA A 28 13.13 9.93 4.63
C ALA A 28 12.87 11.31 5.27
N ALA A 29 11.61 11.72 5.42
CA ALA A 29 11.27 12.97 6.10
C ALA A 29 11.72 12.95 7.58
N ALA A 30 11.48 11.84 8.29
CA ALA A 30 11.90 11.68 9.68
C ALA A 30 13.43 11.74 9.87
N VAL A 31 14.21 11.26 8.90
CA VAL A 31 15.68 11.42 8.91
C VAL A 31 16.05 12.88 8.62
N SER A 32 15.35 13.54 7.70
CA SER A 32 15.60 14.95 7.35
C SER A 32 15.33 15.91 8.51
N GLU A 33 14.38 15.59 9.40
CA GLU A 33 14.14 16.35 10.63
C GLU A 33 15.35 16.38 11.57
N LYS A 34 16.22 15.35 11.50
CA LYS A 34 17.39 15.21 12.39
C LYS A 34 18.73 15.54 11.72
N HIS A 35 18.82 15.27 10.42
CA HIS A 35 20.08 15.30 9.67
C HIS A 35 19.96 16.09 8.34
N GLY A 36 18.97 16.99 8.22
CA GLY A 36 18.66 17.72 6.99
C GLY A 36 19.82 18.51 6.39
N ASP A 37 20.72 19.02 7.24
CA ASP A 37 21.89 19.81 6.81
C ASP A 37 23.12 18.97 6.48
N HIS A 38 23.11 17.66 6.76
CA HIS A 38 24.24 16.78 6.42
C HIS A 38 24.37 16.67 4.89
N PRO A 39 25.51 17.05 4.28
CA PRO A 39 25.64 17.18 2.83
C PRO A 39 25.28 15.90 2.06
N GLU A 40 25.72 14.77 2.60
CA GLU A 40 25.47 13.47 1.98
C GLU A 40 23.99 13.05 2.10
N TRP A 41 23.35 13.31 3.23
CA TRP A 41 21.92 13.04 3.41
C TRP A 41 21.08 13.90 2.46
N LYS A 42 21.44 15.18 2.34
CA LYS A 42 20.79 16.12 1.42
C LYS A 42 20.93 15.66 -0.04
N SER A 43 22.08 15.13 -0.42
CA SER A 43 22.30 14.53 -1.74
C SER A 43 21.40 13.30 -1.96
N PHE A 44 21.43 12.35 -1.02
CA PHE A 44 20.63 11.12 -1.07
C PHE A 44 19.12 11.42 -1.16
N SER A 45 18.60 12.18 -0.19
CA SER A 45 17.17 12.50 -0.08
C SER A 45 16.67 13.27 -1.29
N ARG A 46 17.45 14.22 -1.83
CA ARG A 46 17.09 14.95 -3.05
C ARG A 46 16.97 14.03 -4.26
N ARG A 47 17.90 13.09 -4.42
CA ARG A 47 17.87 12.12 -5.53
C ARG A 47 16.68 11.18 -5.41
N LEU A 48 16.42 10.66 -4.21
CA LEU A 48 15.28 9.78 -3.93
C LEU A 48 13.94 10.47 -4.20
N VAL A 49 13.74 11.67 -3.64
CA VAL A 49 12.52 12.47 -3.86
C VAL A 49 12.39 12.88 -5.32
N GLY A 50 13.50 13.17 -5.99
CA GLY A 50 13.53 13.47 -7.43
C GLY A 50 12.98 12.33 -8.27
N VAL A 51 13.40 11.08 -8.00
CA VAL A 51 12.84 9.90 -8.69
C VAL A 51 11.33 9.83 -8.53
N TYR A 52 10.82 9.96 -7.30
CA TYR A 52 9.38 9.90 -7.07
C TYR A 52 8.60 10.99 -7.81
N ARG A 53 9.08 12.24 -7.76
CA ARG A 53 8.44 13.36 -8.46
C ARG A 53 8.40 13.12 -9.97
N ASP A 54 9.51 12.68 -10.54
CA ASP A 54 9.60 12.39 -11.97
C ASP A 54 8.71 11.20 -12.36
N ALA A 55 8.63 10.17 -11.52
CA ALA A 55 7.72 9.04 -11.72
C ALA A 55 6.24 9.47 -11.69
N LYS A 56 5.84 10.30 -10.73
CA LYS A 56 4.47 10.85 -10.66
C LYS A 56 4.15 11.72 -11.88
N LYS A 57 5.10 12.55 -12.32
CA LYS A 57 4.96 13.34 -13.54
C LYS A 57 4.79 12.45 -14.77
N LEU A 58 5.64 11.42 -14.90
CA LEU A 58 5.57 10.46 -16.00
C LEU A 58 4.21 9.73 -16.02
N GLN A 59 3.69 9.30 -14.87
CA GLN A 59 2.36 8.72 -14.76
C GLN A 59 1.27 9.65 -15.32
N THR A 60 1.30 10.95 -14.97
CA THR A 60 0.31 11.91 -15.50
C THR A 60 0.45 12.17 -17.00
N GLN A 61 1.63 11.94 -17.56
CA GLN A 61 1.92 12.13 -18.99
C GLN A 61 1.63 10.86 -19.82
N ARG A 62 1.29 9.72 -19.19
CA ARG A 62 1.02 8.45 -19.87
C ARG A 62 0.06 8.58 -21.07
N PRO A 63 -1.05 9.35 -21.00
CA PRO A 63 -1.97 9.47 -22.15
C PRO A 63 -1.40 10.25 -23.35
N SER A 64 -0.30 10.98 -23.17
CA SER A 64 0.23 11.96 -24.13
C SER A 64 1.62 11.61 -24.71
N ILE A 65 2.18 10.47 -24.33
CA ILE A 65 3.53 10.05 -24.69
C ILE A 65 3.46 8.70 -25.41
N CYS A 66 4.28 8.52 -26.44
CA CYS A 66 4.32 7.24 -27.14
C CYS A 66 4.92 6.15 -26.23
N GLU A 67 4.57 4.89 -26.51
CA GLU A 67 4.97 3.74 -25.69
C GLU A 67 6.49 3.62 -25.55
N ALA A 68 7.25 3.74 -26.64
CA ALA A 68 8.71 3.63 -26.63
C ALA A 68 9.39 4.71 -25.77
N ASP A 69 8.89 5.95 -25.82
CA ASP A 69 9.42 7.06 -25.01
C ASP A 69 9.06 6.90 -23.54
N TYR A 70 7.86 6.38 -23.26
CA TYR A 70 7.42 6.05 -21.91
C TYR A 70 8.30 4.99 -21.29
N ASP A 71 8.48 3.85 -21.96
CA ASP A 71 9.27 2.72 -21.47
C ASP A 71 10.73 3.13 -21.24
N SER A 72 11.28 3.93 -22.17
CA SER A 72 12.61 4.52 -22.02
C SER A 72 12.69 5.44 -20.80
N ALA A 73 11.64 6.21 -20.51
CA ALA A 73 11.58 7.07 -19.33
C ALA A 73 11.46 6.27 -18.03
N VAL A 74 10.67 5.19 -18.01
CA VAL A 74 10.57 4.26 -16.88
C VAL A 74 11.93 3.62 -16.62
N GLY A 75 12.59 3.09 -17.65
CA GLY A 75 13.92 2.48 -17.54
C GLY A 75 14.98 3.45 -16.97
N ARG A 76 14.94 4.74 -17.33
CA ARG A 76 15.82 5.76 -16.72
C ARG A 76 15.54 5.96 -15.22
N LEU A 77 14.29 5.88 -14.79
CA LEU A 77 13.93 5.98 -13.37
C LEU A 77 14.37 4.75 -12.59
N GLU A 78 14.21 3.55 -13.16
CA GLU A 78 14.69 2.29 -12.60
C GLU A 78 16.21 2.29 -12.44
N GLN A 79 16.95 2.75 -13.46
CA GLN A 79 18.40 2.92 -13.37
C GLN A 79 18.83 3.89 -12.26
N ARG A 80 18.09 4.98 -12.06
CA ARG A 80 18.38 5.93 -10.97
C ARG A 80 18.17 5.30 -9.59
N LEU A 81 17.14 4.46 -9.42
CA LEU A 81 16.92 3.70 -8.19
C LEU A 81 17.99 2.65 -7.97
N ALA A 82 18.33 1.89 -9.01
CA ALA A 82 19.40 0.89 -8.97
C ALA A 82 20.72 1.54 -8.56
N LYS A 83 21.05 2.69 -9.17
CA LYS A 83 22.24 3.47 -8.82
C LYS A 83 22.21 3.95 -7.36
N LEU A 84 21.07 4.47 -6.88
CA LEU A 84 20.90 4.84 -5.47
C LEU A 84 21.12 3.67 -4.51
N GLY A 85 20.70 2.46 -4.91
CA GLY A 85 20.84 1.25 -4.10
C GLY A 85 22.21 0.57 -4.18
N SER A 86 22.99 0.81 -5.25
CA SER A 86 24.33 0.25 -5.41
C SER A 86 25.42 1.11 -4.78
N GLU A 87 25.16 2.40 -4.57
CA GLU A 87 26.14 3.33 -4.00
C GLU A 87 26.32 3.11 -2.49
N SER A 88 27.57 3.20 -2.04
CA SER A 88 27.93 3.29 -0.64
C SER A 88 27.76 4.73 -0.15
N TRP A 89 27.26 4.86 1.07
CA TRP A 89 27.04 6.15 1.73
C TRP A 89 27.68 6.10 3.12
N ASP A 90 28.40 7.15 3.51
CA ASP A 90 29.02 7.28 4.83
C ASP A 90 27.95 7.54 5.91
N HIS A 91 26.86 8.22 5.55
CA HIS A 91 25.73 8.49 6.40
C HIS A 91 24.90 7.23 6.63
N ALA A 92 24.78 6.79 7.88
CA ALA A 92 24.14 5.53 8.26
C ALA A 92 22.71 5.39 7.72
N ASP A 93 21.86 6.42 7.79
CA ASP A 93 20.51 6.35 7.24
C ASP A 93 20.45 6.35 5.71
N ALA A 94 21.40 7.02 5.04
CA ALA A 94 21.46 6.99 3.58
C ALA A 94 21.86 5.58 3.13
N ASN A 95 22.84 4.96 3.81
CA ASN A 95 23.23 3.58 3.56
C ASN A 95 22.10 2.58 3.86
N ARG A 96 21.36 2.78 4.96
CA ARG A 96 20.18 1.97 5.31
C ARG A 96 19.10 2.03 4.22
N LEU A 97 18.77 3.23 3.74
CA LEU A 97 17.78 3.40 2.68
C LEU A 97 18.31 2.98 1.30
N SER A 98 19.60 3.13 1.02
CA SER A 98 20.27 2.57 -0.16
C SER A 98 20.10 1.05 -0.23
N LYS A 99 20.43 0.32 0.85
CA LYS A 99 20.19 -1.13 0.94
C LYS A 99 18.74 -1.52 0.73
N ARG A 100 17.79 -0.67 1.16
CA ARG A 100 16.36 -0.87 0.90
C ARG A 100 16.03 -0.70 -0.59
N MET A 101 16.65 0.25 -1.30
CA MET A 101 16.50 0.39 -2.75
C MET A 101 17.15 -0.78 -3.49
N ALA A 102 18.29 -1.27 -3.03
CA ALA A 102 18.90 -2.48 -3.58
C ALA A 102 17.96 -3.69 -3.49
N LYS A 103 17.25 -3.82 -2.36
CA LYS A 103 16.32 -4.94 -2.13
C LYS A 103 15.00 -4.81 -2.88
N TYR A 104 14.38 -3.62 -2.87
CA TYR A 104 13.00 -3.43 -3.34
C TYR A 104 12.87 -2.44 -4.51
N GLY A 105 13.98 -2.03 -5.14
CA GLY A 105 13.98 -1.00 -6.18
C GLY A 105 13.08 -1.33 -7.37
N SER A 106 13.06 -2.60 -7.79
CA SER A 106 12.17 -3.11 -8.84
C SER A 106 10.69 -3.07 -8.44
N GLU A 107 10.38 -3.07 -7.14
CA GLU A 107 9.01 -3.00 -6.62
C GLU A 107 8.57 -1.55 -6.34
N LEU A 108 9.35 -0.52 -6.67
CA LEU A 108 8.95 0.88 -6.41
C LEU A 108 8.24 1.51 -7.59
N LEU A 109 8.49 1.05 -8.82
CA LEU A 109 7.97 1.68 -10.04
C LEU A 109 6.91 0.85 -10.75
N THR A 110 6.45 -0.25 -10.15
CA THR A 110 5.42 -1.15 -10.69
C THR A 110 4.17 -0.41 -11.17
N PHE A 111 3.78 0.69 -10.51
CA PHE A 111 2.63 1.53 -10.88
C PHE A 111 2.76 2.28 -12.21
N LEU A 112 3.97 2.35 -12.78
CA LEU A 112 4.19 2.88 -14.11
C LEU A 112 3.87 1.83 -15.18
N TRP A 113 3.93 0.55 -14.82
CA TRP A 113 3.63 -0.56 -15.72
C TRP A 113 2.14 -0.95 -15.71
N TYR A 114 1.35 -0.40 -14.78
CA TYR A 114 -0.07 -0.69 -14.62
C TYR A 114 -0.89 0.59 -14.41
N ASP A 115 -1.75 0.93 -15.39
CA ASP A 115 -2.49 2.20 -15.42
C ASP A 115 -3.36 2.44 -14.16
N ASP A 116 -3.99 1.40 -13.62
CA ASP A 116 -4.91 1.49 -12.48
C ASP A 116 -4.25 1.30 -11.11
N VAL A 117 -2.92 1.16 -11.06
CA VAL A 117 -2.20 0.92 -9.80
C VAL A 117 -1.72 2.27 -9.24
N PRO A 118 -2.13 2.66 -8.03
CA PRO A 118 -1.57 3.85 -7.40
C PRO A 118 -0.16 3.59 -6.84
N SER A 119 0.63 4.65 -6.65
CA SER A 119 1.94 4.60 -5.98
C SER A 119 1.88 4.36 -4.46
N ASP A 120 0.68 4.24 -3.89
CA ASP A 120 0.42 4.22 -2.46
C ASP A 120 -0.57 3.10 -2.04
N ASN A 121 -0.55 2.75 -0.76
CA ASN A 121 -1.46 1.76 -0.17
C ASN A 121 -2.63 2.42 0.59
N ASN A 122 -3.04 3.64 0.22
CA ASN A 122 -4.06 4.36 0.99
C ASN A 122 -5.40 3.60 1.03
N ALA A 123 -5.73 2.87 -0.03
CA ALA A 123 -6.93 2.04 -0.07
C ALA A 123 -6.91 0.92 0.98
N GLY A 124 -5.79 0.19 1.08
CA GLY A 124 -5.61 -0.86 2.08
C GLY A 124 -5.57 -0.30 3.51
N GLU A 125 -4.81 0.78 3.72
CA GLU A 125 -4.74 1.49 5.01
C GLU A 125 -6.11 1.99 5.47
N ARG A 126 -6.91 2.58 4.57
CA ARG A 126 -8.30 2.98 4.87
C ARG A 126 -9.20 1.79 5.14
N ALA A 127 -9.01 0.66 4.45
CA ALA A 127 -9.82 -0.53 4.64
C ALA A 127 -9.61 -1.17 6.03
N ILE A 128 -8.38 -1.18 6.54
CA ILE A 128 -8.06 -1.75 7.85
C ILE A 128 -8.34 -0.80 9.02
N ARG A 129 -8.36 0.53 8.78
CA ARG A 129 -8.53 1.56 9.83
C ARG A 129 -9.73 1.33 10.77
N PRO A 130 -10.94 0.95 10.30
CA PRO A 130 -12.05 0.65 11.21
C PRO A 130 -11.72 -0.43 12.24
N ALA A 131 -11.06 -1.52 11.83
CA ALA A 131 -10.65 -2.59 12.74
C ALA A 131 -9.61 -2.10 13.76
N VAL A 132 -8.64 -1.29 13.30
CA VAL A 132 -7.62 -0.68 14.18
C VAL A 132 -8.25 0.25 15.21
N MET A 133 -9.21 1.09 14.81
CA MET A 133 -9.91 2.00 15.72
C MET A 133 -10.74 1.25 16.76
N ILE A 134 -11.48 0.21 16.37
CA ILE A 134 -12.23 -0.64 17.31
C ILE A 134 -11.26 -1.28 18.30
N ARG A 135 -10.17 -1.87 17.82
CA ARG A 135 -9.16 -2.49 18.69
C ARG A 135 -8.61 -1.51 19.71
N LYS A 136 -8.31 -0.27 19.29
CA LYS A 136 -7.80 0.79 20.15
C LYS A 136 -8.82 1.21 21.21
N ASN A 137 -10.08 1.40 20.83
CA ASN A 137 -11.12 1.89 21.73
C ASN A 137 -11.64 0.81 22.69
N SER A 138 -11.58 -0.46 22.27
CA SER A 138 -12.06 -1.61 23.04
C SER A 138 -10.96 -2.35 23.79
N TYR A 139 -9.75 -1.79 23.91
CA TYR A 139 -8.60 -2.39 24.60
C TYR A 139 -8.19 -3.78 24.09
N CYS A 140 -8.33 -4.02 22.78
CA CYS A 140 -8.08 -5.30 22.12
C CYS A 140 -9.05 -6.43 22.51
N ASN A 141 -8.93 -7.59 21.86
CA ASN A 141 -9.68 -8.78 22.24
C ASN A 141 -8.95 -9.50 23.38
N HIS A 142 -9.69 -9.89 24.42
CA HIS A 142 -9.16 -10.63 25.56
C HIS A 142 -9.27 -12.16 25.40
N SER A 143 -9.78 -12.65 24.27
CA SER A 143 -9.85 -14.09 23.96
C SER A 143 -9.78 -14.32 22.46
N ASP A 144 -9.28 -15.49 22.07
CA ASP A 144 -9.24 -15.93 20.67
C ASP A 144 -10.64 -16.01 20.06
N ARG A 145 -11.64 -16.44 20.85
CA ARG A 145 -13.04 -16.46 20.43
C ARG A 145 -13.55 -15.06 20.11
N GLY A 146 -13.20 -14.07 20.92
CA GLY A 146 -13.53 -12.66 20.68
C GLY A 146 -12.88 -12.13 19.41
N ALA A 147 -11.59 -12.41 19.23
CA ALA A 147 -10.84 -12.03 18.03
C ALA A 147 -11.42 -12.67 16.75
N LEU A 148 -11.75 -13.96 16.81
CA LEU A 148 -12.39 -14.67 15.70
C LEU A 148 -13.76 -14.06 15.38
N THR A 149 -14.60 -13.85 16.39
CA THR A 149 -15.94 -13.25 16.22
C THR A 149 -15.83 -11.88 15.55
N GLN A 150 -14.92 -11.02 16.04
CA GLN A 150 -14.69 -9.71 15.45
C GLN A 150 -14.22 -9.83 14.00
N SER A 151 -13.30 -10.75 13.69
CA SER A 151 -12.77 -10.93 12.33
C SER A 151 -13.88 -11.33 11.33
N VAL A 152 -14.78 -12.22 11.72
CA VAL A 152 -15.91 -12.66 10.90
C VAL A 152 -16.88 -11.52 10.69
N LEU A 153 -17.31 -10.84 11.76
CA LEU A 153 -18.26 -9.72 11.66
C LEU A 153 -17.69 -8.58 10.83
N MET A 154 -16.42 -8.21 11.02
CA MET A 154 -15.76 -7.17 10.24
C MET A 154 -15.69 -7.54 8.76
N SER A 155 -15.40 -8.81 8.43
CA SER A 155 -15.37 -9.29 7.05
C SER A 155 -16.75 -9.15 6.37
N VAL A 156 -17.81 -9.61 7.03
CA VAL A 156 -19.19 -9.52 6.51
C VAL A 156 -19.63 -8.05 6.37
N LEU A 157 -19.50 -7.25 7.43
CA LEU A 157 -19.91 -5.85 7.42
C LEU A 157 -19.16 -5.04 6.36
N ARG A 158 -17.84 -5.29 6.20
CA ARG A 158 -17.03 -4.60 5.20
C ARG A 158 -17.43 -5.00 3.79
N THR A 159 -17.66 -6.29 3.55
CA THR A 159 -18.08 -6.81 2.24
C THR A 159 -19.40 -6.17 1.82
N LEU A 160 -20.39 -6.13 2.71
CA LEU A 160 -21.69 -5.51 2.45
C LEU A 160 -21.55 -4.02 2.13
N ARG A 161 -20.75 -3.28 2.92
CA ARG A 161 -20.53 -1.85 2.71
C ARG A 161 -19.82 -1.54 1.38
N VAL A 162 -18.80 -2.32 1.01
CA VAL A 162 -18.11 -2.17 -0.30
C VAL A 162 -19.02 -2.52 -1.46
N ARG A 163 -20.05 -3.35 -1.24
CA ARG A 163 -21.06 -3.71 -2.24
C ARG A 163 -22.27 -2.76 -2.27
N GLY A 164 -22.25 -1.66 -1.51
CA GLY A 164 -23.31 -0.64 -1.51
C GLY A 164 -24.53 -0.98 -0.65
N HIS A 165 -24.46 -2.02 0.19
CA HIS A 165 -25.58 -2.44 1.03
C HIS A 165 -25.52 -1.84 2.43
N GLN A 166 -26.69 -1.57 3.01
CA GLN A 166 -26.81 -1.28 4.45
C GLN A 166 -26.55 -2.57 5.22
N PRO A 167 -25.41 -2.71 5.93
CA PRO A 167 -24.99 -4.00 6.47
C PRO A 167 -25.95 -4.60 7.50
N LEU A 168 -26.49 -3.80 8.42
CA LEU A 168 -27.39 -4.29 9.47
C LEU A 168 -28.69 -4.81 8.88
N ASP A 169 -29.31 -4.05 7.98
CA ASP A 169 -30.59 -4.44 7.36
C ASP A 169 -30.42 -5.71 6.55
N THR A 170 -29.31 -5.82 5.82
CA THR A 170 -28.99 -7.01 5.03
C THR A 170 -28.78 -8.24 5.91
N ILE A 171 -28.02 -8.11 7.01
CA ILE A 171 -27.76 -9.21 7.94
C ILE A 171 -29.06 -9.65 8.62
N LEU A 172 -29.87 -8.71 9.11
CA LEU A 172 -31.15 -9.01 9.76
C LEU A 172 -32.12 -9.69 8.79
N GLY A 173 -32.21 -9.20 7.55
CA GLY A 173 -33.02 -9.82 6.50
C GLY A 173 -32.54 -11.24 6.18
N ALA A 174 -31.23 -11.45 6.09
CA ALA A 174 -30.65 -12.77 5.84
C ALA A 174 -30.95 -13.77 6.96
N LEU A 175 -30.78 -13.34 8.22
CA LEU A 175 -31.09 -14.17 9.39
C LEU A 175 -32.58 -14.47 9.50
N ALA A 176 -33.45 -13.50 9.21
CA ALA A 176 -34.90 -13.71 9.20
C ALA A 176 -35.34 -14.70 8.10
N SER A 177 -34.70 -14.65 6.93
CA SER A 177 -34.92 -15.63 5.85
C SER A 177 -34.47 -17.03 6.29
N TYR A 178 -33.25 -17.15 6.81
CA TYR A 178 -32.69 -18.41 7.30
C TYR A 178 -33.57 -19.03 8.39
N ALA A 179 -34.06 -18.23 9.35
CA ALA A 179 -34.94 -18.72 10.42
C ALA A 179 -36.26 -19.32 9.89
N LYS A 180 -36.73 -18.89 8.72
CA LYS A 180 -37.97 -19.39 8.10
C LYS A 180 -37.73 -20.61 7.20
N THR A 181 -36.61 -20.63 6.48
CA THR A 181 -36.36 -21.60 5.41
C THR A 181 -35.34 -22.67 5.77
N GLY A 182 -34.52 -22.44 6.81
CA GLY A 182 -33.33 -23.23 7.10
C GLY A 182 -32.19 -23.05 6.09
N VAL A 183 -32.32 -22.12 5.13
CA VAL A 183 -31.35 -21.90 4.04
C VAL A 183 -30.84 -20.48 4.09
N MET A 184 -29.51 -20.33 4.16
CA MET A 184 -28.87 -19.01 4.20
C MET A 184 -28.95 -18.38 2.81
N PRO A 185 -29.47 -17.15 2.67
CA PRO A 185 -29.51 -16.49 1.37
C PRO A 185 -28.10 -16.18 0.87
N PRO A 186 -27.90 -16.13 -0.46
CA PRO A 186 -26.59 -15.81 -1.04
C PRO A 186 -26.19 -14.37 -0.72
N LEU A 187 -24.89 -14.09 -0.80
CA LEU A 187 -24.38 -12.72 -0.70
C LEU A 187 -25.03 -11.85 -1.80
N PRO A 188 -25.63 -10.69 -1.46
CA PRO A 188 -26.32 -9.87 -2.45
C PRO A 188 -25.36 -9.39 -3.55
N GLN A 189 -25.87 -9.23 -4.76
CA GLN A 189 -25.13 -8.62 -5.86
C GLN A 189 -24.71 -7.19 -5.49
N LYS A 190 -23.63 -6.68 -6.09
CA LYS A 190 -23.17 -5.32 -5.82
C LYS A 190 -24.26 -4.34 -6.28
N ALA A 191 -24.68 -3.41 -5.43
CA ALA A 191 -25.59 -2.34 -5.82
C ALA A 191 -24.91 -1.46 -6.87
N GLU A 192 -25.64 -1.12 -7.93
CA GLU A 192 -25.19 -0.23 -9.01
C GLU A 192 -25.00 1.21 -8.52
#